data_AF-A0A7R9TJ40-F1
#
_entry.id   AF-A0A7R9TJ40-F1
#
_cell.length_a   1.000
_cell.length_b   1.000
_cell.length_c   1.000
_cell.angle_alpha   90.00
_cell.angle_beta   90.00
_cell.angle_gamma   90.00
#
_symmetry.space_group_name_H-M   'P 1'
#
loop_
_entity.id
_entity.type
_entity.pdbx_description
1 polymer ?
#
loop_
_entity_poly.entity_id
_entity_poly.type
_entity_poly.pdbx_seq_one_letter_code
_entity_poly.pdbx_strand_id
1 'polypeptide(L)'
;LERVKCRTRATFAKLEKRGSKLPEQLRTRSAKTFGQTHEDVGHVRHLGVTVVVVAAKYDAFERADAELKKIMSRALRHACHAHGASLFYTSGLNAAAAATGGGEDE
;
A
#
# COMPACT_ATOMS: atom_id res chain seq x y z
N LEU A 1 7.11 1.42 5.82
CA LEU A 1 7.03 0.03 5.28
C LEU A 1 8.04 -0.93 5.93
N GLU A 2 9.22 -0.49 6.35
CA GLU A 2 10.24 -1.36 6.96
C GLU A 2 9.76 -2.16 8.18
N ARG A 3 8.96 -1.56 9.06
CA ARG A 3 8.40 -2.27 10.22
C ARG A 3 7.50 -3.44 9.81
N VAL A 4 6.71 -3.28 8.74
CA VAL A 4 5.87 -4.36 8.19
C VAL A 4 6.75 -5.45 7.59
N LYS A 5 7.79 -5.08 6.81
CA LYS A 5 8.78 -6.03 6.27
C LYS A 5 9.42 -6.89 7.36
N CYS A 6 9.92 -6.25 8.42
CA CYS A 6 10.57 -6.95 9.52
C CYS A 6 9.61 -7.93 10.20
N ARG A 7 8.37 -7.51 10.49
CA ARG A 7 7.36 -8.37 11.10
C ARG A 7 6.97 -9.54 10.20
N THR A 8 6.72 -9.29 8.92
CA THR A 8 6.36 -10.35 7.97
C THR A 8 7.49 -11.38 7.85
N ARG A 9 8.74 -10.93 7.75
CA ARG A 9 9.91 -11.82 7.71
C ARG A 9 10.05 -12.64 8.99
N ALA A 10 9.85 -12.04 10.16
CA ALA A 10 9.90 -12.75 11.44
C ALA A 10 8.79 -13.82 11.54
N THR A 11 7.58 -13.52 11.07
CA THR A 11 6.47 -14.48 11.03
C THR A 11 6.73 -15.61 10.04
N PHE A 12 7.22 -15.30 8.83
CA PHE A 12 7.57 -16.33 7.83
C PHE A 12 8.67 -17.25 8.34
N ALA A 13 9.71 -16.73 8.98
CA ALA A 13 10.76 -17.55 9.59
C ALA A 13 10.20 -18.49 10.68
N LYS A 14 9.20 -18.05 11.47
CA LYS A 14 8.52 -18.92 12.46
C LYS A 14 7.69 -20.02 11.80
N LEU A 15 7.07 -19.74 10.66
CA LEU A 15 6.26 -20.71 9.91
C LEU A 15 7.12 -21.72 9.15
N GLU A 16 8.24 -21.28 8.58
CA GLU A 16 9.23 -22.14 7.92
C GLU A 16 9.85 -23.12 8.93
N LYS A 17 10.19 -22.65 10.14
CA LYS A 17 10.65 -23.53 11.24
C LYS A 17 9.64 -24.60 11.67
N ARG A 18 8.35 -24.37 11.44
CA ARG A 18 7.28 -25.34 11.69
C ARG A 18 7.03 -26.28 10.51
N GLY A 19 7.80 -26.17 9.42
CA GLY A 19 7.65 -26.98 8.21
C GLY A 19 6.47 -26.57 7.31
N SER A 20 5.87 -25.39 7.55
CA SER A 20 4.74 -24.93 6.75
C SER A 20 5.18 -24.41 5.38
N LYS A 21 4.52 -24.87 4.31
CA LYS A 21 4.68 -24.35 2.94
C LYS A 21 3.94 -23.04 2.68
N LEU A 22 3.20 -22.53 3.67
CA LEU A 22 2.39 -21.32 3.55
C LEU A 22 3.19 -20.08 3.12
N PRO A 23 4.41 -19.83 3.65
CA PRO A 23 5.20 -18.64 3.27
C PRO A 23 5.58 -18.63 1.78
N GLU A 24 5.89 -19.80 1.21
CA GLU A 24 6.19 -19.95 -0.21
C GLU A 24 4.94 -19.70 -1.07
N GLN A 25 3.80 -20.28 -0.68
CA GLN A 25 2.52 -20.05 -1.37
C GLN A 25 2.12 -18.56 -1.37
N LEU A 26 2.31 -17.87 -0.24
CA LEU A 26 2.01 -16.45 -0.11
C LEU A 26 2.92 -15.56 -0.98
N ARG A 27 4.22 -15.89 -1.09
CA ARG A 27 5.14 -15.20 -2.01
C ARG A 27 4.74 -15.41 -3.46
N THR A 28 4.45 -16.66 -3.84
CA THR A 28 4.01 -17.00 -5.20
C THR A 28 2.70 -16.31 -5.56
N ARG A 29 1.74 -16.26 -4.64
CA ARG A 29 0.48 -15.53 -4.83
C ARG A 29 0.74 -14.04 -5.03
N SER A 30 1.58 -13.43 -4.20
CA SER A 30 1.93 -12.02 -4.31
C SER A 30 2.59 -11.68 -5.65
N ALA A 31 3.48 -12.54 -6.16
CA ALA A 31 4.11 -12.37 -7.46
C ALA A 31 3.10 -12.51 -8.61
N LYS A 32 2.14 -13.45 -8.51
CA LYS A 32 1.05 -13.59 -9.48
C LYS A 32 0.16 -12.35 -9.54
N THR A 33 -0.19 -11.77 -8.38
CA THR A 33 -1.04 -10.57 -8.31
C THR A 33 -0.39 -9.35 -8.95
N PHE A 34 0.94 -9.23 -8.90
CA PHE A 34 1.66 -8.13 -9.55
C PHE A 34 1.69 -8.26 -11.09
N GLY A 35 1.55 -9.48 -11.61
CA GLY A 35 1.61 -9.79 -13.03
C GLY A 35 2.97 -10.34 -13.42
N GLN A 36 3.01 -11.61 -13.82
CA GLN A 36 4.26 -12.31 -14.19
C GLN A 36 4.87 -11.81 -15.51
N THR A 37 4.12 -11.07 -16.31
CA THR A 37 4.51 -10.52 -17.61
C THR A 37 5.04 -9.09 -17.53
N HIS A 38 5.14 -8.50 -16.34
CA HIS A 38 5.63 -7.13 -16.18
C HIS A 38 7.17 -7.09 -16.24
N GLU A 39 7.74 -6.16 -16.99
CA GLU A 39 9.20 -6.00 -17.14
C GLU A 39 9.91 -5.83 -15.78
N ASP A 40 9.26 -5.11 -14.86
CA ASP A 40 9.80 -4.82 -13.54
C ASP A 40 9.63 -5.93 -12.48
N VAL A 41 9.17 -7.14 -12.83
CA VAL A 41 9.02 -8.25 -11.86
C VAL A 41 10.32 -8.51 -11.09
N GLY A 42 11.48 -8.34 -11.73
CA GLY A 42 12.80 -8.50 -11.09
C GLY A 42 13.20 -7.35 -10.16
N HIS A 43 12.57 -6.19 -10.29
CA HIS A 43 12.90 -4.98 -9.52
C HIS A 43 11.95 -4.73 -8.34
N VAL A 44 10.81 -5.42 -8.32
CA VAL A 44 9.81 -5.27 -7.25
C VAL A 44 10.08 -6.21 -6.08
N ARG A 45 10.17 -5.64 -4.87
CA ARG A 45 10.36 -6.41 -3.63
C ARG A 45 9.01 -6.77 -3.01
N HIS A 46 8.48 -7.93 -3.39
CA HIS A 46 7.25 -8.46 -2.80
C HIS A 46 7.41 -8.86 -1.33
N LEU A 47 6.44 -8.46 -0.52
CA LEU A 47 6.37 -8.79 0.90
C LEU A 47 5.71 -10.16 1.18
N GLY A 48 5.11 -10.81 0.18
CA GLY A 48 4.28 -12.00 0.37
C GLY A 48 2.92 -11.70 1.02
N VAL A 49 2.59 -10.42 1.20
CA VAL A 49 1.27 -9.94 1.65
C VAL A 49 0.85 -8.80 0.75
N THR A 50 -0.45 -8.70 0.48
CA THR A 50 -1.02 -7.58 -0.27
C THR A 50 -0.92 -6.32 0.58
N VAL A 51 -0.25 -5.29 0.05
CA VAL A 51 -0.11 -3.99 0.71
C VAL A 51 -0.85 -2.95 -0.10
N VAL A 52 -1.66 -2.16 0.58
CA VAL A 52 -2.38 -1.03 0.00
C VAL A 52 -1.93 0.23 0.72
N VAL A 53 -1.48 1.21 -0.06
CA VAL A 53 -1.09 2.54 0.43
C VAL A 53 -2.22 3.49 0.07
N VAL A 54 -2.77 4.14 1.10
CA VAL A 54 -3.83 5.14 0.95
C VAL A 54 -3.24 6.51 1.24
N ALA A 55 -3.17 7.35 0.21
CA ALA A 55 -2.84 8.76 0.33
C ALA A 55 -4.11 9.52 0.73
N ALA A 56 -4.24 9.76 2.03
CA ALA A 56 -5.36 10.51 2.58
C ALA A 56 -5.17 12.02 2.39
N LYS A 57 -6.31 12.74 2.41
CA LYS A 57 -6.37 14.21 2.38
C LYS A 57 -5.86 14.82 1.06
N TYR A 58 -6.21 14.21 -0.06
CA TYR A 58 -5.88 14.73 -1.39
C TYR A 58 -6.49 16.13 -1.64
N ASP A 59 -7.59 16.47 -0.98
CA ASP A 59 -8.23 17.78 -0.97
C ASP A 59 -7.28 18.93 -0.56
N ALA A 60 -6.36 18.69 0.38
CA ALA A 60 -5.36 19.69 0.76
C ALA A 60 -4.34 19.97 -0.36
N PHE A 61 -4.15 19.02 -1.28
CA PHE A 61 -3.21 19.11 -2.41
C PHE A 61 -3.88 19.57 -3.70
N GLU A 62 -5.21 19.72 -3.74
CA GLU A 62 -5.92 20.17 -4.93
C GLU A 62 -5.45 21.56 -5.39
N ARG A 63 -5.31 22.48 -4.42
CA ARG A 63 -4.86 23.87 -4.62
C ARG A 63 -3.34 24.03 -4.72
N ALA A 64 -2.57 22.95 -4.56
CA ALA A 64 -1.14 23.00 -4.70
C ALA A 64 -0.71 23.21 -6.16
N ASP A 65 0.52 23.67 -6.35
CA ASP A 65 1.11 23.87 -7.66
C ASP A 65 1.13 22.57 -8.49
N ALA A 66 0.99 22.71 -9.81
CA ALA A 66 0.93 21.59 -10.75
C ALA A 66 2.24 20.77 -10.77
N GLU A 67 3.38 21.44 -10.61
CA GLU A 67 4.68 20.76 -10.55
C GLU A 67 4.79 19.89 -9.29
N LEU A 68 4.39 20.44 -8.13
CA LEU A 68 4.38 19.71 -6.88
C LEU A 68 3.47 18.47 -6.95
N LYS A 69 2.26 18.60 -7.52
CA LYS A 69 1.34 17.47 -7.73
C LYS A 69 1.97 16.37 -8.58
N LYS A 70 2.62 16.75 -9.69
CA LYS A 70 3.27 15.81 -10.60
C LYS A 70 4.41 15.05 -9.92
N ILE A 71 5.25 15.76 -9.15
CA ILE A 71 6.36 15.16 -8.41
C ILE A 71 5.82 14.19 -7.34
N MET A 72 4.84 14.62 -6.55
CA MET A 72 4.17 13.78 -5.54
C MET A 72 3.61 12.50 -6.14
N SER A 73 2.81 12.60 -7.21
CA SER A 73 2.20 11.44 -7.85
C SER A 73 3.25 10.47 -8.42
N ARG A 74 4.34 10.99 -8.99
CA ARG A 74 5.45 10.16 -9.48
C ARG A 74 6.19 9.47 -8.34
N ALA A 75 6.53 10.20 -7.28
CA ALA A 75 7.23 9.67 -6.12
C ALA A 75 6.42 8.59 -5.40
N LEU A 76 5.14 8.85 -5.13
CA LEU A 76 4.24 7.89 -4.49
C LEU A 76 4.03 6.65 -5.35
N ARG A 77 3.81 6.83 -6.66
CA ARG A 77 3.67 5.71 -7.59
C ARG A 77 4.94 4.85 -7.62
N HIS A 78 6.12 5.48 -7.70
CA HIS A 78 7.40 4.76 -7.67
C HIS A 78 7.60 4.00 -6.35
N ALA A 79 7.34 4.63 -5.20
CA ALA A 79 7.48 3.99 -3.90
C ALA A 79 6.54 2.78 -3.74
N CYS A 80 5.30 2.90 -4.22
CA CYS A 80 4.33 1.80 -4.18
C CYS A 80 4.76 0.67 -5.13
N HIS A 81 5.16 1.03 -6.35
CA HIS A 81 5.62 0.08 -7.35
C HIS A 81 6.84 -0.72 -6.89
N ALA A 82 7.86 -0.07 -6.30
CA ALA A 82 9.05 -0.73 -5.76
C ALA A 82 8.75 -1.74 -4.63
N HIS A 83 7.58 -1.64 -4.00
CA HIS A 83 7.13 -2.51 -2.92
C HIS A 83 5.97 -3.42 -3.32
N GLY A 84 5.53 -3.39 -4.58
CA GLY A 84 4.39 -4.17 -5.06
C GLY A 84 3.08 -3.80 -4.37
N ALA A 85 2.95 -2.55 -3.92
CA ALA A 85 1.78 -2.03 -3.25
C ALA A 85 0.87 -1.26 -4.22
N SER A 86 -0.43 -1.28 -3.96
CA SER A 86 -1.40 -0.48 -4.71
C SER A 86 -1.59 0.89 -4.05
N LEU A 87 -1.61 1.96 -4.84
CA LEU A 87 -1.81 3.33 -4.36
C LEU A 87 -3.23 3.80 -4.63
N PHE A 88 -3.91 4.27 -3.60
CA PHE A 88 -5.23 4.91 -3.70
C PHE A 88 -5.18 6.29 -3.09
N TYR A 89 -5.87 7.24 -3.72
CA TYR A 89 -6.05 8.59 -3.18
C TYR A 89 -7.44 8.70 -2.58
N THR A 90 -7.53 9.31 -1.41
CA THR A 90 -8.82 9.61 -0.77
C THR A 90 -8.89 11.09 -0.43
N SER A 91 -10.07 11.67 -0.62
CA SER A 91 -10.44 13.02 -0.21
C SER A 91 -11.71 12.95 0.64
N GLY A 92 -12.01 14.01 1.39
CA GLY A 92 -13.29 14.12 2.11
C GLY A 92 -13.46 13.17 3.31
N LEU A 93 -12.41 12.47 3.73
CA LEU A 93 -12.46 11.55 4.89
C LEU A 93 -12.92 12.28 6.17
N ASN A 94 -12.55 13.55 6.32
CA ASN A 94 -12.96 14.39 7.45
C ASN A 94 -14.40 14.94 7.30
N ALA A 95 -14.93 15.06 6.08
CA ALA A 95 -16.29 15.52 5.86
C ALA A 95 -17.30 14.43 6.28
N ALA A 96 -16.99 13.16 6.01
CA ALA A 96 -17.80 12.03 6.46
C ALA A 96 -17.77 11.85 7.99
N ALA A 97 -16.61 12.05 8.63
CA ALA A 97 -16.48 11.99 10.08
C ALA A 97 -17.21 13.15 10.80
N ALA A 98 -17.29 14.34 10.18
CA ALA A 98 -18.07 15.46 10.72
C ALA A 98 -19.60 15.24 10.56
N ALA A 99 -20.03 14.59 9.48
CA ALA A 99 -21.45 14.31 9.24
C ALA A 99 -22.08 13.27 10.19
N THR A 100 -21.26 12.48 10.90
CA THR A 100 -21.75 11.50 11.89
C THR A 100 -21.82 12.05 13.32
N GLY A 101 -21.45 13.32 13.53
CA GLY A 101 -21.47 13.98 14.84
C GLY A 101 -22.52 15.09 14.98
N GLY A 102 -23.43 15.23 14.02
CA GLY A 102 -24.50 16.25 14.02
C GLY A 102 -25.87 15.60 14.07
N GLY A 103 -26.17 14.91 15.16
CA GLY A 103 -27.51 14.46 15.50
C GLY A 103 -27.74 14.83 16.97
N GLU A 104 -28.72 15.71 17.17
CA GLU A 104 -29.31 16.23 18.41
C GLU A 104 -29.20 17.76 18.57
N ASP A 105 -30.40 18.33 18.64
CA ASP A 105 -30.83 19.65 19.15
C ASP A 105 -31.36 20.70 18.15
N GLU A 106 -32.68 20.90 18.34
CA GLU A 106 -33.66 21.91 17.90
C GLU A 106 -34.40 21.78 16.55
#